data_AF-A0A0Q5Z6J3-F1
#
_entry.id   AF-A0A0Q5Z6J3-F1
#
_cell.length_a   1.000
_cell.length_b   1.000
_cell.length_c   1.000
_cell.angle_alpha   90.00
_cell.angle_beta   90.00
_cell.angle_gamma   90.00
#
_symmetry.space_group_name_H-M   'P 1'
#
loop_
_entity.id
_entity.type
_entity.pdbx_description
1 polymer ?
#
loop_
_entity_poly.entity_id
_entity_poly.type
_entity_poly.pdbx_seq_one_letter_code
_entity_poly.pdbx_strand_id
1 'polypeptide(L)'
;MSAAPHPAFLPLGLLGTSALLDLVDLATGTGAFNVAAYWMLAAGLAGGLLVAPLGWLAWRHVRPGTRARRLAARLGLGHALVLLLFAASWLLREPEARVPGPALALSLMGGALALLLAWLGSQRSSRHDSPAGAH
;
A
#
# COMPACT_ATOMS: atom_id res chain seq x y z
N MET A 1 -24.50 7.95 -10.28
CA MET A 1 -23.85 6.81 -9.59
C MET A 1 -22.62 7.35 -8.88
N SER A 2 -22.66 7.50 -7.56
CA SER A 2 -21.47 7.89 -6.78
C SER A 2 -20.51 6.69 -6.79
N ALA A 3 -19.35 6.82 -7.43
CA ALA A 3 -18.33 5.79 -7.43
C ALA A 3 -17.70 5.76 -6.02
N ALA A 4 -18.25 4.92 -5.14
CA ALA A 4 -17.61 4.66 -3.85
C ALA A 4 -16.18 4.18 -4.13
N PRO A 5 -15.16 4.76 -3.48
CA PRO A 5 -13.78 4.34 -3.67
C PRO A 5 -13.69 2.84 -3.35
N HIS A 6 -13.09 2.07 -4.26
CA HIS A 6 -12.94 0.63 -4.07
C HIS A 6 -12.19 0.39 -2.74
N PRO A 7 -12.70 -0.46 -1.84
CA PRO A 7 -12.24 -0.58 -0.45
C PRO A 7 -10.74 -0.94 -0.32
N ALA A 8 -10.14 -1.47 -1.39
CA ALA A 8 -8.72 -1.80 -1.46
C ALA A 8 -7.75 -0.58 -1.53
N PHE A 9 -8.23 0.61 -1.90
CA PHE A 9 -7.38 1.80 -1.96
C PHE A 9 -7.23 2.50 -0.61
N LEU A 10 -8.21 2.32 0.29
CA LEU A 10 -8.21 2.96 1.62
C LEU A 10 -6.99 2.56 2.49
N PRO A 11 -6.59 1.27 2.59
CA PRO A 11 -5.42 0.87 3.38
C PRO A 11 -4.12 1.44 2.84
N LEU A 12 -3.94 1.41 1.52
CA LEU A 12 -2.75 1.97 0.85
C LEU A 12 -2.64 3.48 1.05
N GLY A 13 -3.77 4.18 1.01
CA GLY A 13 -3.83 5.61 1.33
C GLY A 13 -3.32 5.90 2.73
N LEU A 14 -3.84 5.18 3.75
CA LEU A 14 -3.42 5.32 5.14
C LEU A 14 -1.92 5.02 5.36
N LEU A 15 -1.41 3.94 4.77
CA LEU A 15 0.01 3.57 4.84
C LEU A 15 0.90 4.62 4.16
N GLY A 16 0.49 5.14 2.99
CA GLY A 16 1.19 6.22 2.31
C GLY A 16 1.19 7.52 3.12
N THR A 17 0.06 7.87 3.73
CA THR A 17 -0.02 9.02 4.65
C THR A 17 0.88 8.85 5.86
N SER A 18 0.97 7.65 6.44
CA SER A 18 1.93 7.37 7.52
C SER A 18 3.37 7.65 7.11
N ALA A 19 3.80 7.18 5.93
CA ALA A 19 5.15 7.41 5.44
C ALA A 19 5.45 8.90 5.18
N LEU A 20 4.45 9.68 4.74
CA LEU A 20 4.58 11.13 4.60
C LEU A 20 4.71 11.82 5.96
N LEU A 21 3.93 11.42 6.96
CA LEU A 21 4.01 11.97 8.31
C LEU A 21 5.37 11.68 8.96
N ASP A 22 5.96 10.50 8.73
CA ASP A 22 7.32 10.20 9.16
C ASP A 22 8.35 11.18 8.57
N LEU A 23 8.19 11.54 7.30
CA LEU A 23 9.08 12.49 6.62
C LEU A 23 8.94 13.90 7.18
N VAL A 24 7.72 14.31 7.51
CA VAL A 24 7.42 15.60 8.15
C VAL A 24 7.96 15.63 9.58
N ASP A 25 7.84 14.54 10.35
CA ASP A 25 8.40 14.47 11.70
C ASP A 25 9.93 14.55 11.68
N LEU A 26 10.56 13.88 10.71
CA LEU A 26 12.01 13.96 10.51
C LEU A 26 12.47 15.39 10.16
N ALA A 27 11.69 16.11 9.34
CA ALA A 27 12.02 17.48 8.93
C ALA A 27 11.75 18.51 10.04
N THR A 28 10.72 18.31 10.85
CA THR A 28 10.29 19.27 11.89
C THR A 28 10.92 18.99 13.26
N GLY A 29 11.28 17.74 13.56
CA GLY A 29 11.89 17.32 14.82
C GLY A 29 10.99 17.46 16.05
N THR A 30 9.69 17.68 15.86
CA THR A 30 8.75 17.99 16.95
C THR A 30 8.22 16.75 17.68
N GLY A 31 8.27 15.57 17.07
CA GLY A 31 7.72 14.32 17.61
C GLY A 31 6.20 14.24 17.60
N ALA A 32 5.51 15.34 17.30
CA ALA A 32 4.04 15.42 17.28
C ALA A 32 3.43 14.60 16.13
N PHE A 33 4.15 14.47 15.01
CA PHE A 33 3.67 13.70 13.86
C PHE A 33 3.92 12.20 14.00
N ASN A 34 4.81 11.78 14.90
CA ASN A 34 5.10 10.37 15.15
C ASN A 34 3.90 9.61 15.71
N VAL A 35 3.18 10.19 16.69
CA VAL A 35 1.97 9.56 17.26
C VAL A 35 0.89 9.40 16.18
N ALA A 36 0.68 10.44 15.38
CA ALA A 36 -0.27 10.39 14.26
C ALA A 36 0.15 9.34 13.23
N ALA A 37 1.43 9.31 12.84
CA ALA A 37 1.97 8.31 11.92
C ALA A 37 1.75 6.88 12.46
N TYR A 38 2.06 6.63 13.73
CA TYR A 38 1.87 5.33 14.39
C TYR A 38 0.42 4.82 14.27
N TRP A 39 -0.58 5.68 14.55
CA TRP A 39 -1.98 5.29 14.46
C TRP A 39 -2.48 5.14 13.01
N MET A 40 -1.98 5.96 12.08
CA MET A 40 -2.26 5.78 10.65
C MET A 40 -1.70 4.47 10.12
N LEU A 41 -0.51 4.08 10.58
CA LEU A 41 0.16 2.83 10.25
C LEU A 41 -0.66 1.63 10.77
N ALA A 42 -1.12 1.69 12.04
CA ALA A 42 -1.99 0.68 12.62
C ALA A 42 -3.34 0.55 11.89
N ALA A 43 -3.99 1.67 11.57
CA ALA A 43 -5.25 1.68 10.83
C ALA A 43 -5.09 1.14 9.40
N GLY A 44 -4.00 1.52 8.71
CA GLY A 44 -3.66 1.01 7.39
C GLY A 44 -3.39 -0.50 7.39
N LEU A 45 -2.69 -1.02 8.39
CA LEU A 45 -2.47 -2.46 8.58
C LEU A 45 -3.79 -3.21 8.82
N ALA A 46 -4.64 -2.70 9.70
CA ALA A 46 -5.95 -3.30 9.97
C ALA A 46 -6.82 -3.35 8.71
N GLY A 47 -6.92 -2.24 7.97
CA GLY A 47 -7.63 -2.19 6.69
C GLY A 47 -7.04 -3.15 5.65
N GLY A 48 -5.71 -3.25 5.59
CA GLY A 48 -5.00 -4.14 4.68
C GLY A 48 -5.30 -5.61 4.95
N LEU A 49 -5.31 -6.01 6.24
CA LEU A 49 -5.69 -7.35 6.67
C LEU A 49 -7.16 -7.68 6.34
N LEU A 50 -8.07 -6.72 6.44
CA LEU A 50 -9.47 -6.92 6.09
C LEU A 50 -9.66 -7.15 4.58
N VAL A 51 -8.87 -6.47 3.74
CA VAL A 51 -8.99 -6.57 2.28
C VAL A 51 -8.21 -7.76 1.71
N ALA A 52 -7.12 -8.19 2.34
CA ALA A 52 -6.26 -9.26 1.83
C ALA A 52 -7.02 -10.58 1.51
N PRO A 53 -7.95 -11.09 2.36
CA PRO A 53 -8.76 -12.27 2.05
C PRO A 53 -9.62 -12.08 0.80
N LEU A 54 -10.17 -10.89 0.57
CA LEU A 54 -11.00 -10.59 -0.61
C LEU A 54 -10.16 -10.66 -1.90
N GLY A 55 -8.96 -10.10 -1.88
CA GLY A 55 -8.02 -10.18 -3.00
C GLY A 55 -7.59 -11.63 -3.30
N TRP A 56 -7.36 -12.43 -2.26
CA TRP A 56 -7.02 -13.84 -2.40
C TRP A 56 -8.19 -14.68 -2.95
N LEU A 57 -9.40 -14.43 -2.47
CA LEU A 57 -10.60 -15.09 -2.96
C LEU A 57 -10.84 -14.76 -4.44
N ALA A 58 -10.75 -13.48 -4.82
CA ALA A 58 -10.88 -13.04 -6.21
C ALA A 58 -9.83 -13.72 -7.12
N TRP A 59 -8.58 -13.82 -6.67
CA TRP A 59 -7.53 -14.54 -7.41
C TRP A 59 -7.86 -16.02 -7.64
N ARG A 60 -8.43 -16.71 -6.65
CA ARG A 60 -8.80 -18.14 -6.78
C ARG A 60 -9.90 -18.40 -7.81
N HIS A 61 -10.79 -17.43 -8.03
CA HIS A 61 -11.83 -17.52 -9.06
C HIS A 61 -11.28 -17.33 -10.49
N VAL A 62 -10.07 -16.77 -10.64
CA VAL A 62 -9.45 -16.62 -11.96
C VAL A 62 -8.97 -17.99 -12.48
N ARG A 63 -9.34 -18.31 -13.72
CA ARG A 63 -8.93 -19.54 -14.39
C ARG A 63 -7.41 -19.78 -14.31
N PRO A 64 -6.95 -20.99 -13.94
CA PRO A 64 -5.53 -21.34 -13.92
C PRO A 64 -4.87 -21.14 -15.29
N GLY A 65 -3.56 -20.88 -15.31
CA GLY A 65 -2.77 -20.79 -16.56
C GLY A 65 -2.90 -19.46 -17.33
N THR A 66 -3.86 -18.60 -16.99
CA THR A 66 -4.04 -17.31 -17.68
C THR A 66 -2.97 -16.28 -17.29
N ARG A 67 -2.64 -15.38 -18.24
CA ARG A 67 -1.77 -14.21 -17.97
C ARG A 67 -2.37 -13.31 -16.88
N ALA A 68 -3.69 -13.19 -16.85
CA ALA A 68 -4.44 -12.45 -15.82
C ALA A 68 -4.20 -13.01 -14.42
N ARG A 69 -4.24 -14.34 -14.23
CA ARG A 69 -3.96 -14.97 -12.93
C ARG A 69 -2.52 -14.76 -12.47
N ARG A 70 -1.52 -14.88 -13.36
CA ARG A 70 -0.10 -14.62 -13.04
C ARG A 70 0.13 -13.15 -12.66
N LEU A 71 -0.57 -12.23 -13.31
CA LEU A 71 -0.49 -10.81 -12.97
C LEU A 71 -1.15 -10.51 -11.62
N ALA A 72 -2.36 -11.01 -11.39
CA ALA A 72 -3.06 -10.86 -10.12
C ALA A 72 -2.26 -11.45 -8.95
N ALA A 73 -1.60 -12.60 -9.14
CA ALA A 73 -0.70 -13.18 -8.13
C ALA A 73 0.49 -12.27 -7.81
N ARG A 74 1.17 -11.72 -8.83
CA ARG A 74 2.33 -10.83 -8.62
C ARG A 74 1.93 -9.53 -7.93
N LEU A 75 0.82 -8.92 -8.33
CA LEU A 75 0.29 -7.73 -7.69
C LEU A 75 -0.12 -8.04 -6.24
N GLY A 76 -0.86 -9.14 -6.01
CA GLY A 76 -1.26 -9.56 -4.66
C GLY A 76 -0.06 -9.81 -3.75
N LEU A 77 0.98 -10.49 -4.25
CA LEU A 77 2.22 -10.72 -3.50
C LEU A 77 2.94 -9.41 -3.16
N GLY A 78 2.99 -8.47 -4.11
CA GLY A 78 3.56 -7.14 -3.87
C GLY A 78 2.83 -6.39 -2.75
N HIS A 79 1.49 -6.41 -2.73
CA HIS A 79 0.72 -5.78 -1.66
C HIS A 79 0.90 -6.47 -0.31
N ALA A 80 1.01 -7.81 -0.30
CA ALA A 80 1.33 -8.56 0.91
C ALA A 80 2.71 -8.15 1.45
N LEU A 81 3.71 -7.98 0.58
CA LEU A 81 5.04 -7.50 0.99
C LEU A 81 5.02 -6.08 1.56
N VAL A 82 4.23 -5.16 0.97
CA VAL A 82 4.03 -3.81 1.53
C VAL A 82 3.45 -3.91 2.95
N LEU A 83 2.42 -4.72 3.17
CA LEU A 83 1.85 -4.92 4.51
C LEU A 83 2.87 -5.47 5.50
N LEU A 84 3.71 -6.41 5.09
CA LEU A 84 4.76 -6.97 5.94
C LEU A 84 5.83 -5.92 6.31
N LEU A 85 6.25 -5.08 5.36
CA LEU A 85 7.23 -4.01 5.63
C LEU A 85 6.67 -2.99 6.63
N PHE A 86 5.42 -2.57 6.46
CA PHE A 86 4.76 -1.68 7.41
C PHE A 86 4.51 -2.34 8.76
N ALA A 87 4.12 -3.62 8.80
CA ALA A 87 3.96 -4.35 10.06
C ALA A 87 5.29 -4.46 10.83
N ALA A 88 6.38 -4.76 10.14
CA ALA A 88 7.71 -4.78 10.74
C ALA A 88 8.15 -3.38 11.22
N SER A 89 7.84 -2.32 10.46
CA SER A 89 8.07 -0.94 10.90
C SER A 89 7.29 -0.63 12.18
N TRP A 90 6.02 -1.02 12.24
CA TRP A 90 5.12 -0.78 13.37
C TRP A 90 5.59 -1.50 14.64
N LEU A 91 5.98 -2.76 14.53
CA LEU A 91 6.48 -3.58 15.67
C LEU A 91 7.78 -3.03 16.28
N LEU A 92 8.53 -2.21 15.53
CA LEU A 92 9.75 -1.57 16.00
C LEU A 92 9.51 -0.17 16.58
N ARG A 93 8.27 0.34 16.53
CA ARG A 93 7.93 1.70 17.00
C ARG A 93 7.25 1.64 18.35
N GLU A 94 7.67 2.53 19.22
CA GLU A 94 6.92 2.91 20.41
C GLU A 94 6.25 4.28 20.15
N PRO A 95 4.98 4.48 20.53
CA PRO A 95 4.21 5.67 20.14
C PRO A 95 4.85 7.01 20.57
N GLU A 96 5.48 7.01 21.74
CA GLU A 96 6.01 8.20 22.41
C GLU A 96 7.53 8.33 22.29
N ALA A 97 8.20 7.35 21.66
CA ALA A 97 9.65 7.34 21.50
C ALA A 97 10.06 7.76 20.09
N ARG A 98 11.29 8.27 19.95
CA ARG A 98 11.88 8.58 18.63
C ARG A 98 11.86 7.32 17.75
N VAL A 99 11.40 7.47 16.51
CA VAL A 99 11.39 6.38 15.52
C VAL A 99 12.80 5.86 15.29
N PRO A 100 13.07 4.56 15.51
CA PRO A 100 14.38 4.00 15.22
C PRO A 100 14.64 3.97 13.70
N GLY A 101 15.89 4.26 13.30
CA GLY A 101 16.33 4.25 11.91
C GLY A 101 15.85 3.06 11.06
N PRO A 102 15.92 1.80 11.54
CA PRO A 102 15.40 0.65 10.79
C PRO A 102 13.88 0.69 10.60
N ALA A 103 13.09 1.16 11.58
CA ALA A 103 11.65 1.31 11.42
C ALA A 103 11.30 2.36 10.36
N LEU A 104 12.05 3.46 10.33
CA LEU A 104 11.90 4.49 9.30
C LEU A 104 12.22 3.93 7.91
N ALA A 105 13.35 3.22 7.77
CA ALA A 105 13.74 2.59 6.50
C ALA A 105 12.66 1.62 5.98
N LEU A 106 12.08 0.79 6.86
CA LEU A 106 10.99 -0.12 6.51
C LEU A 106 9.72 0.61 6.02
N SER A 107 9.33 1.70 6.69
CA SER A 107 8.18 2.53 6.29
C SER A 107 8.41 3.15 4.91
N LEU A 108 9.59 3.72 4.67
CA LEU A 108 9.95 4.32 3.38
C LEU A 108 10.02 3.30 2.25
N MET A 109 10.62 2.13 2.49
CA MET A 109 10.64 1.03 1.51
C MET A 109 9.23 0.52 1.19
N GLY A 110 8.39 0.36 2.22
CA GLY A 110 6.98 0.00 2.06
C GLY A 110 6.22 1.02 1.21
N GLY A 111 6.40 2.31 1.49
CA GLY A 111 5.80 3.41 0.73
C GLY A 111 6.28 3.45 -0.73
N ALA A 112 7.59 3.32 -0.98
CA ALA A 112 8.16 3.28 -2.32
C ALA A 112 7.62 2.10 -3.15
N LEU A 113 7.54 0.91 -2.53
CA LEU A 113 6.98 -0.28 -3.18
C LEU A 113 5.48 -0.11 -3.48
N ALA A 114 4.72 0.50 -2.56
CA ALA A 114 3.30 0.80 -2.78
C ALA A 114 3.10 1.72 -4.00
N LEU A 115 3.90 2.77 -4.13
CA LEU A 115 3.87 3.67 -5.29
C LEU A 115 4.24 2.94 -6.60
N LEU A 116 5.26 2.08 -6.56
CA LEU A 116 5.64 1.28 -7.72
C LEU A 116 4.51 0.35 -8.18
N LEU A 117 3.83 -0.32 -7.24
CA LEU A 117 2.69 -1.20 -7.55
C LEU A 117 1.51 -0.42 -8.14
N ALA A 118 1.23 0.77 -7.61
CA ALA A 118 0.19 1.66 -8.13
C ALA A 118 0.50 2.12 -9.57
N TRP A 119 1.74 2.54 -9.83
CA TRP A 119 2.20 2.96 -11.17
C TRP A 119 2.18 1.82 -12.18
N LEU A 120 2.58 0.61 -11.79
CA LEU A 120 2.48 -0.57 -12.64
C LEU A 120 1.01 -0.96 -12.94
N GLY A 121 0.09 -0.64 -12.03
CA GLY A 121 -1.34 -0.77 -12.26
C GLY A 121 -1.84 0.20 -13.33
N SER A 122 -1.53 1.49 -13.20
CA SER A 122 -2.03 2.54 -14.09
C SER A 122 -1.50 2.45 -15.53
N GLN A 123 -0.25 2.04 -15.73
CA GLN A 123 0.30 1.86 -17.09
C GLN A 123 -0.42 0.78 -17.92
N ARG A 124 -1.18 -0.11 -17.28
CA ARG A 124 -1.91 -1.17 -17.99
C ARG A 124 -3.29 -0.70 -18.44
N SER A 125 -3.91 0.27 -17.76
CA SER A 125 -5.18 0.83 -18.22
C SER A 125 -4.97 1.67 -19.49
N SER A 126 -3.91 2.48 -19.52
CA SER A 126 -3.63 3.37 -20.65
C SER A 126 -3.31 2.68 -21.98
N ARG A 127 -3.05 1.36 -21.98
CA ARG A 127 -2.80 0.56 -23.20
C ARG A 127 -4.04 -0.14 -23.76
N HIS A 128 -5.18 -0.06 -23.10
CA HIS A 128 -6.45 -0.61 -23.62
C HIS A 128 -7.39 0.48 -24.17
N ASP A 129 -7.06 1.75 -23.92
CA ASP A 129 -7.81 2.90 -24.44
C ASP A 129 -7.24 3.45 -25.76
N SER A 130 -6.37 2.70 -26.45
CA SER A 130 -6.01 3.06 -27.83
C SER A 130 -7.20 2.76 -28.74
N PRO A 131 -7.86 3.78 -29.33
CA PRO A 131 -8.88 3.53 -30.34
C PRO A 131 -8.20 2.90 -31.55
N ALA A 132 -8.31 1.58 -31.66
CA ALA A 132 -8.07 0.90 -32.91
C ALA A 132 -9.19 1.29 -33.88
N GLY A 133 -8.88 2.18 -34.83
CA GLY A 133 -9.76 2.51 -35.96
C GLY A 133 -10.24 3.95 -36.01
N ALA A 134 -9.35 4.87 -36.35
CA ALA A 134 -9.72 6.04 -37.14
C ALA A 134 -8.57 6.34 -38.11
N HIS A 135 -8.92 6.26 -39.40
CA HIS A 135 -8.12 6.48 -40.62
C HIS A 135 -7.42 5.25 -41.20
#